data_AF-A0A6C0AYW5-F1
#
_entry.id   AF-A0A6C0AYW5-F1
#
_cell.length_a   1.000
_cell.length_b   1.000
_cell.length_c   1.000
_cell.angle_alpha   90.00
_cell.angle_beta   90.00
_cell.angle_gamma   90.00
#
_symmetry.space_group_name_H-M   'P 1'
#
loop_
_entity.id
_entity.type
_entity.pdbx_description
1 polymer ?
#
loop_
_entity_poly.entity_id
_entity_poly.type
_entity_poly.pdbx_seq_one_letter_code
_entity_poly.pdbx_strand_id
1 'polypeptide(L)'
;MNTSASTISTNKIQHELIELVMRQTSYTYEESKYHLENNNNNYIKVIKEALGISNDKKEKPITSINQHIYKEIRGLMDSASNNYRISQEKEKKRQMAIMMLKKKQLEEKNTNENKSKGQLETLKEEEEEKEEEEVRLDNTVTND
;
A
#
# COMPACT_ATOMS: atom_id res chain seq x y z
N MET A 1 34.21 -39.42 -33.11
CA MET A 1 33.19 -39.62 -34.15
C MET A 1 31.87 -39.97 -33.45
N ASN A 2 31.03 -38.98 -33.14
CA ASN A 2 29.71 -39.16 -32.48
C ASN A 2 28.60 -38.37 -33.21
N THR A 3 28.81 -38.07 -34.49
CA THR A 3 27.92 -37.22 -35.29
C THR A 3 26.60 -37.92 -35.64
N SER A 4 26.61 -39.24 -35.83
CA SER A 4 25.45 -39.98 -36.35
C SER A 4 24.27 -40.03 -35.38
N ALA A 5 24.50 -40.21 -34.08
CA ALA A 5 23.41 -40.33 -33.09
C ALA A 5 22.67 -38.99 -32.86
N SER A 6 23.40 -37.88 -32.89
CA SER A 6 22.82 -36.53 -32.77
C SER A 6 21.96 -36.19 -34.00
N THR A 7 22.45 -36.49 -35.20
CA THR A 7 21.73 -36.23 -36.47
C THR A 7 20.46 -37.06 -36.63
N ILE A 8 20.42 -38.28 -36.08
CA ILE A 8 19.20 -39.12 -36.11
C ILE A 8 18.10 -38.51 -35.23
N SER A 9 18.47 -38.01 -34.05
CA SER A 9 17.52 -37.37 -33.12
C SER A 9 16.95 -36.07 -33.71
N THR A 10 17.77 -35.26 -34.39
CA THR A 10 17.31 -34.00 -35.00
C THR A 10 16.37 -34.23 -36.16
N ASN A 11 16.61 -35.26 -36.99
CA ASN A 11 15.72 -35.61 -38.11
C ASN A 11 14.35 -36.09 -37.62
N LYS A 12 14.30 -36.88 -36.54
CA LYS A 12 13.04 -37.34 -35.95
C LYS A 12 12.21 -36.16 -35.43
N ILE A 13 12.84 -35.25 -34.69
CA ILE A 13 12.18 -34.03 -34.19
C ILE A 13 11.66 -33.18 -35.34
N GLN A 14 12.45 -32.99 -36.41
CA GLN A 14 12.03 -32.23 -37.58
C GLN A 14 10.80 -32.86 -38.27
N HIS A 15 10.78 -34.18 -38.40
CA HIS A 15 9.65 -34.89 -38.98
C HIS A 15 8.37 -34.74 -38.13
N GLU A 16 8.48 -34.86 -36.80
CA GLU A 16 7.35 -34.67 -35.87
C GLU A 16 6.79 -33.23 -35.94
N LEU A 17 7.65 -32.23 -36.10
CA LEU A 17 7.22 -30.83 -36.26
C LEU A 17 6.49 -30.62 -37.60
N ILE A 18 6.98 -31.23 -38.68
CA ILE A 18 6.33 -31.15 -40.00
C ILE A 18 4.94 -31.79 -39.94
N GLU A 19 4.82 -33.01 -39.40
CA GLU A 19 3.52 -33.67 -39.25
C GLU A 19 2.55 -32.83 -38.41
N LEU A 20 3.05 -32.21 -37.35
CA LEU A 20 2.22 -31.38 -36.46
C LEU A 20 1.67 -30.16 -37.20
N VAL A 21 2.47 -29.51 -38.05
CA VAL A 21 1.99 -28.41 -38.90
C VAL A 21 0.96 -28.91 -39.91
N MET A 22 1.27 -29.99 -40.64
CA MET A 22 0.37 -30.57 -41.65
C MET A 22 -0.99 -31.01 -41.09
N ARG A 23 -1.05 -31.48 -39.85
CA ARG A 23 -2.33 -31.87 -39.21
C ARG A 23 -3.24 -30.68 -38.90
N GLN A 24 -2.68 -29.47 -38.79
CA GLN A 24 -3.38 -28.27 -38.32
C GLN A 24 -3.57 -27.23 -39.43
N THR A 25 -2.87 -27.38 -40.56
CA THR A 25 -2.88 -26.44 -41.68
C THR A 25 -3.12 -27.19 -42.98
N SER A 26 -3.37 -26.45 -44.06
CA SER A 26 -3.51 -27.03 -45.41
C SER A 26 -2.18 -27.22 -46.13
N TYR A 27 -1.05 -27.12 -45.42
CA TYR A 27 0.29 -27.23 -46.02
C TYR A 27 0.65 -28.67 -46.35
N THR A 28 1.32 -28.83 -47.49
CA THR A 28 1.99 -30.08 -47.87
C THR A 28 3.27 -30.29 -47.05
N TYR A 29 3.86 -31.47 -47.18
CA TYR A 29 5.11 -31.81 -46.49
C TYR A 29 6.25 -30.85 -46.82
N GLU A 30 6.42 -30.53 -48.11
CA GLU A 30 7.46 -29.63 -48.59
C GLU A 30 7.24 -28.19 -48.15
N GLU A 31 5.98 -27.71 -48.20
CA GLU A 31 5.62 -26.38 -47.72
C GLU A 31 5.84 -26.26 -46.20
N SER A 32 5.40 -27.26 -45.44
CA SER A 32 5.58 -27.28 -43.98
C SER A 32 7.06 -27.27 -43.60
N LYS A 33 7.89 -28.05 -44.31
CA LYS A 33 9.34 -28.05 -44.11
C LYS A 33 9.96 -26.69 -44.43
N TYR A 34 9.62 -26.11 -45.59
CA TYR A 34 10.11 -24.79 -46.01
C TYR A 34 9.74 -23.71 -45.00
N HIS A 35 8.49 -23.67 -44.53
CA HIS A 35 8.04 -22.69 -43.56
C HIS A 35 8.67 -22.87 -42.18
N LEU A 36 8.91 -24.12 -41.74
CA LEU A 36 9.62 -24.41 -40.48
C LEU A 36 11.08 -23.98 -40.55
N GLU A 37 11.79 -24.25 -41.65
CA GLU A 37 13.18 -23.84 -41.83
C GLU A 37 13.34 -22.32 -41.81
N ASN A 38 12.42 -21.59 -42.47
CA ASN A 38 12.40 -20.13 -42.48
C ASN A 38 12.02 -19.49 -41.14
N ASN A 39 11.38 -20.25 -40.24
CA ASN A 39 10.91 -19.78 -38.94
C ASN A 39 11.70 -20.39 -37.77
N ASN A 40 12.94 -20.84 -37.98
CA ASN A 40 13.81 -21.44 -36.95
C ASN A 40 13.14 -22.62 -36.21
N ASN A 41 12.40 -23.47 -36.93
CA ASN A 41 11.61 -24.58 -36.41
C ASN A 41 10.51 -24.19 -35.41
N ASN A 42 10.08 -22.92 -35.41
CA ASN A 42 8.96 -22.46 -34.58
C ASN A 42 7.62 -22.81 -35.23
N TYR A 43 7.16 -24.04 -34.99
CA TYR A 43 5.89 -24.55 -35.52
C TYR A 43 4.68 -23.71 -35.12
N ILE A 44 4.69 -23.09 -33.92
CA ILE A 44 3.59 -22.23 -33.45
C ILE A 44 3.47 -21.00 -34.35
N LYS A 45 4.61 -20.40 -34.72
CA LYS A 45 4.64 -19.25 -35.62
C LYS A 45 4.13 -19.62 -37.00
N VAL A 46 4.58 -20.75 -37.56
CA VAL A 46 4.14 -21.28 -38.86
C VAL A 46 2.64 -21.55 -38.90
N ILE A 47 2.08 -22.19 -37.86
CA ILE A 47 0.63 -22.48 -37.79
C ILE A 47 -0.18 -21.18 -37.71
N LYS A 48 0.28 -20.20 -36.92
CA LYS A 48 -0.40 -18.90 -36.83
C LYS A 48 -0.37 -18.14 -38.16
N GLU A 49 0.78 -18.16 -38.84
CA GLU A 49 0.92 -17.58 -40.19
C GLU A 49 -0.02 -18.27 -41.18
N ALA A 50 -0.09 -19.60 -41.17
CA ALA A 50 -0.99 -20.39 -42.02
C ALA A 50 -2.48 -20.11 -41.76
N LEU A 51 -2.84 -19.83 -40.51
CA LEU A 51 -4.20 -19.50 -40.09
C LEU A 51 -4.54 -18.00 -40.20
N GLY A 52 -3.61 -17.16 -40.67
CA GLY A 52 -3.82 -15.71 -40.80
C GLY A 52 -3.94 -14.97 -39.46
N ILE A 53 -3.43 -15.54 -38.37
CA ILE A 53 -3.48 -14.93 -37.03
C ILE A 53 -2.23 -14.06 -36.85
N SER A 54 -2.40 -12.74 -36.91
CA SER A 54 -1.33 -11.77 -36.66
C SER A 54 -0.75 -11.91 -35.25
N ASN A 55 0.58 -12.00 -35.13
CA ASN A 55 1.32 -11.96 -33.87
C ASN A 55 1.40 -10.53 -33.31
N ASP A 56 0.26 -9.86 -33.09
CA ASP A 56 0.23 -8.47 -32.62
C ASP A 56 0.56 -8.31 -31.13
N LYS A 57 0.72 -9.42 -30.42
CA LYS A 57 1.22 -9.39 -29.04
C LYS A 57 2.74 -9.33 -29.11
N LYS A 58 3.28 -8.11 -29.07
CA LYS A 58 4.69 -7.84 -28.74
C LYS A 58 5.08 -8.79 -27.62
N GLU A 59 5.94 -9.75 -27.92
CA GLU A 59 6.48 -10.65 -26.91
C GLU A 59 7.06 -9.75 -25.81
N LYS A 60 6.51 -9.85 -24.59
CA LYS A 60 7.09 -9.14 -23.46
C LYS A 60 8.54 -9.60 -23.42
N PRO A 61 9.53 -8.68 -23.39
CA PRO A 61 10.92 -9.07 -23.44
C PRO A 61 11.16 -10.09 -22.34
N ILE A 62 11.79 -11.22 -22.69
CA ILE A 62 12.11 -12.29 -21.76
C ILE A 62 12.95 -11.65 -20.66
N THR A 63 12.31 -11.34 -19.54
CA THR A 63 13.00 -10.74 -18.40
C THR A 63 13.90 -11.82 -17.86
N SER A 64 15.22 -11.61 -17.92
CA SER A 64 16.17 -12.48 -17.23
C SER A 64 15.68 -12.71 -15.80
N ILE A 65 15.92 -13.91 -15.26
CA ILE A 65 15.57 -14.28 -13.88
C ILE A 65 15.99 -13.18 -12.91
N ASN A 66 17.16 -12.58 -13.12
CA ASN A 66 17.66 -11.47 -12.31
C ASN A 66 16.75 -10.24 -12.38
N GLN A 67 16.26 -9.86 -13.56
CA GLN A 67 15.32 -8.75 -13.70
C GLN A 67 13.99 -9.00 -12.99
N HIS A 68 13.54 -10.26 -12.95
CA HIS A 68 12.36 -10.62 -12.19
C HIS A 68 12.62 -10.50 -10.68
N ILE A 69 13.75 -11.04 -10.20
CA ILE A 69 14.18 -10.91 -8.80
C ILE A 69 14.26 -9.44 -8.38
N TYR A 70 14.87 -8.57 -9.18
CA TYR A 70 14.97 -7.14 -8.88
C TYR A 70 13.59 -6.45 -8.82
N LYS A 71 12.63 -6.85 -9.66
CA LYS A 71 11.26 -6.33 -9.60
C LYS A 71 10.56 -6.71 -8.31
N GLU A 72 10.70 -7.97 -7.90
CA GLU A 72 10.10 -8.47 -6.64
C GLU A 72 10.70 -7.74 -5.43
N ILE A 73 12.03 -7.59 -5.37
CA ILE A 73 12.69 -6.87 -4.28
C ILE A 73 12.22 -5.40 -4.21
N ARG A 74 12.13 -4.72 -5.36
CA ARG A 74 11.63 -3.33 -5.40
C ARG A 74 10.17 -3.26 -4.94
N GLY A 75 9.31 -4.16 -5.42
CA GLY A 75 7.90 -4.20 -5.01
C GLY A 75 7.73 -4.39 -3.50
N LEU A 76 8.53 -5.28 -2.90
CA LEU A 76 8.54 -5.48 -1.45
C LEU A 76 8.96 -4.20 -0.71
N MET A 77 10.04 -3.55 -1.15
CA MET A 77 10.58 -2.35 -0.51
C MET A 77 9.63 -1.16 -0.62
N ASP A 78 9.01 -0.97 -1.78
CA ASP A 78 8.06 0.10 -2.04
C ASP A 78 6.80 -0.07 -1.17
N SER A 79 6.30 -1.30 -1.06
CA SER A 79 5.18 -1.64 -0.17
C SER A 79 5.50 -1.37 1.29
N ALA A 80 6.66 -1.84 1.78
CA ALA A 80 7.08 -1.63 3.16
C ALA A 80 7.25 -0.14 3.49
N SER A 81 7.87 0.62 2.58
CA SER A 81 8.10 2.06 2.75
C SER A 81 6.79 2.85 2.81
N ASN A 82 5.84 2.51 1.92
CA ASN A 82 4.54 3.17 1.93
C ASN A 82 3.74 2.86 3.21
N ASN A 83 3.74 1.60 3.66
CA ASN A 83 3.07 1.21 4.90
C ASN A 83 3.67 1.88 6.13
N TYR A 84 5.00 2.00 6.18
CA TYR A 84 5.69 2.71 7.26
C TYR A 84 5.31 4.19 7.28
N ARG A 85 5.30 4.86 6.13
CA ARG A 85 4.89 6.27 6.01
C ARG A 85 3.45 6.49 6.51
N ILE A 86 2.52 5.65 6.07
CA ILE A 86 1.11 5.73 6.49
C ILE A 86 0.99 5.51 8.00
N SER A 87 1.71 4.52 8.55
CA SER A 87 1.69 4.23 9.98
C SER A 87 2.25 5.39 10.81
N GLN A 88 3.36 5.99 10.36
CA GLN A 88 3.95 7.17 10.98
C GLN A 88 3.01 8.38 10.96
N GLU A 89 2.33 8.65 9.85
CA GLU A 89 1.34 9.74 9.77
C GLU A 89 0.16 9.50 10.70
N LYS A 90 -0.33 8.26 10.78
CA LYS A 90 -1.43 7.87 11.69
C LYS A 90 -1.04 8.06 13.16
N GLU A 91 0.17 7.65 13.52
CA GLU A 91 0.68 7.77 14.88
C GLU A 91 0.85 9.24 15.27
N LYS A 92 1.41 10.08 14.39
CA LYS A 92 1.50 11.54 14.61
C LYS A 92 0.11 12.18 14.85
N LYS A 93 -0.88 11.81 14.02
CA LYS A 93 -2.26 12.30 14.19
C LYS A 93 -2.85 11.87 15.53
N ARG A 94 -2.62 10.62 15.94
CA ARG A 94 -3.07 10.09 17.24
C ARG A 94 -2.45 10.88 18.39
N GLN A 95 -1.14 11.10 18.36
CA GLN A 95 -0.43 11.86 19.39
C GLN A 95 -0.95 13.30 19.49
N MET A 96 -1.18 13.96 18.35
CA MET A 96 -1.74 15.31 18.31
C MET A 96 -3.15 15.37 18.93
N ALA A 97 -4.02 14.39 18.62
CA ALA A 97 -5.35 14.31 19.20
C ALA A 97 -5.31 14.11 20.72
N ILE A 98 -4.44 13.23 21.21
CA ILE A 98 -4.23 13.01 22.66
C ILE A 98 -3.76 14.30 23.33
N MET A 99 -2.81 15.01 22.71
CA MET A 99 -2.29 16.28 23.23
C MET A 99 -3.38 17.36 23.31
N MET A 100 -4.22 17.49 22.28
CA MET A 100 -5.35 18.42 22.27
C MET A 100 -6.37 18.11 23.37
N LEU A 101 -6.73 16.83 23.55
CA LEU A 101 -7.65 16.41 24.61
C LEU A 101 -7.09 16.74 26.00
N LYS A 102 -5.81 16.46 26.23
CA LYS A 102 -5.15 16.77 27.50
C LYS A 102 -5.10 18.27 27.78
N LYS A 103 -4.86 19.09 26.75
CA LYS A 103 -4.88 20.56 26.86
C LYS A 103 -6.27 21.06 27.26
N LYS A 104 -7.31 20.59 26.58
CA LYS A 104 -8.70 20.98 26.87
C LYS A 104 -9.12 20.63 28.31
N GLN A 105 -8.77 19.43 28.78
CA GLN A 105 -9.05 19.01 30.16
C GLN A 105 -8.33 19.90 31.19
N LEU A 106 -7.11 20.35 30.90
CA LEU A 106 -6.37 21.24 31.78
C LEU A 106 -7.02 22.64 31.83
N GLU A 107 -7.45 23.17 30.69
CA GLU A 107 -8.17 24.45 30.59
C GLU A 107 -9.50 24.41 31.37
N GLU A 108 -10.25 23.31 31.28
CA GLU A 108 -11.49 23.08 32.05
C GLU A 108 -11.22 22.98 33.56
N LYS A 109 -10.14 22.32 33.99
CA LYS A 109 -9.75 22.26 35.40
C LYS A 109 -9.35 23.63 35.94
N ASN A 110 -8.52 24.37 35.21
CA ASN A 110 -8.07 25.69 35.63
C ASN A 110 -9.22 26.71 35.70
N THR A 111 -10.17 26.64 34.77
CA THR A 111 -11.37 27.51 34.81
C THR A 111 -12.30 27.16 35.98
N ASN A 112 -12.46 25.88 36.30
CA ASN A 112 -13.23 25.46 37.48
C ASN A 112 -12.54 25.83 38.80
N GLU A 113 -11.21 25.67 38.91
CA GLU A 113 -10.46 26.12 40.08
C GLU A 113 -10.57 27.63 40.28
N ASN A 114 -10.42 28.42 39.22
CA ASN A 114 -10.53 29.88 39.30
C ASN A 114 -11.96 30.32 39.67
N LYS A 115 -13.00 29.64 39.17
CA LYS A 115 -14.40 29.90 39.59
C LYS A 115 -14.63 29.54 41.06
N SER A 116 -14.09 28.42 41.54
CA SER A 116 -14.23 28.01 42.93
C SER A 116 -13.53 28.95 43.91
N LYS A 117 -12.35 29.48 43.52
CA LYS A 117 -11.62 30.47 44.32
C LYS A 117 -12.35 31.81 44.37
N GLY A 118 -12.87 32.28 43.23
CA GLY A 118 -13.64 33.53 43.19
C GLY A 118 -14.94 33.48 44.02
N GLN A 119 -15.65 32.33 44.02
CA GLN A 119 -16.83 32.16 44.87
C GLN A 119 -16.49 32.11 46.36
N LEU A 120 -15.34 31.54 46.72
CA LEU A 120 -14.89 31.45 48.11
C LEU A 120 -14.40 32.81 48.64
N GLU A 121 -13.82 33.66 47.79
CA GLU A 121 -13.48 35.05 48.15
C GLU A 121 -14.73 35.89 48.38
N THR A 122 -15.74 35.81 47.49
CA THR A 122 -17.00 36.55 47.69
C THR A 122 -17.77 36.12 48.94
N LEU A 123 -17.75 34.83 49.29
CA LEU A 123 -18.40 34.34 50.51
C LEU A 123 -17.68 34.81 51.78
N LYS A 124 -16.36 34.96 51.73
CA LYS A 124 -15.58 35.49 52.87
C LYS A 124 -15.79 36.99 53.05
N GLU A 125 -15.87 37.75 51.96
CA GLU A 125 -16.20 39.18 52.03
C GLU A 125 -17.63 39.39 52.58
N GLU A 126 -18.60 38.55 52.19
CA GLU A 126 -19.97 38.59 52.74
C GLU A 126 -20.05 38.14 54.22
N GLU A 127 -19.16 37.27 54.68
CA GLU A 127 -19.08 36.87 56.10
C GLU A 127 -18.40 37.96 56.94
N GLU A 128 -17.33 38.59 56.46
CA GLU A 128 -16.66 39.71 57.14
C GLU A 128 -17.58 40.94 57.24
N GLU A 129 -18.34 41.28 56.18
CA GLU A 129 -19.32 42.39 56.25
C GLU A 129 -20.44 42.11 57.27
N LYS A 130 -20.91 40.87 57.41
CA LYS A 130 -21.94 40.50 58.39
C LYS A 130 -21.41 40.53 59.82
N GLU A 131 -20.19 40.06 60.06
CA GLU A 131 -19.55 40.17 61.38
C GLU A 131 -19.31 41.63 61.77
N GLU A 132 -18.90 42.49 60.83
CA GLU A 132 -18.76 43.94 61.10
C GLU A 132 -20.10 44.64 61.36
N GLU A 133 -21.19 44.22 60.71
CA GLU A 133 -22.53 44.79 60.91
C GLU A 133 -23.15 44.33 62.25
N GLU A 134 -22.92 43.08 62.67
CA GLU A 134 -23.37 42.53 63.95
C GLU A 134 -22.65 43.20 65.14
N VAL A 135 -21.34 43.45 65.02
CA VAL A 135 -20.54 44.20 66.02
C VAL A 135 -20.97 45.68 66.13
N ARG A 136 -21.54 46.27 65.07
CA ARG A 136 -22.09 47.64 65.11
C ARG A 136 -23.47 47.71 65.79
N LEU A 137 -24.30 46.67 65.65
CA LEU A 137 -25.63 46.61 66.25
C LEU A 137 -25.55 46.45 67.78
N ASP A 138 -24.64 45.62 68.30
CA ASP A 138 -24.48 45.42 69.75
C ASP A 138 -23.98 46.67 70.50
N ASN A 139 -23.22 47.55 69.85
CA ASN A 139 -22.72 48.79 70.46
C ASN A 139 -23.77 49.94 70.53
N THR A 140 -24.93 49.78 69.90
CA THR A 140 -26.01 50.79 69.94
C THR A 140 -27.07 50.52 71.01
N VAL A 141 -27.10 49.31 71.59
CA VAL A 141 -28.09 48.90 72.60
C VAL A 141 -27.65 49.23 74.04
N THR A 142 -26.39 49.60 74.27
CA THR A 142 -25.86 49.93 75.61
C THR A 142 -25.84 51.43 75.96
N ASN A 143 -26.35 52.30 75.10
CA ASN A 143 -26.44 53.75 75.34
C ASN A 143 -27.90 54.23 75.27
N ASP A 144 -28.74 53.78 76.19
CA ASP A 144 -30.02 54.41 76.56
C ASP A 144 -30.15 54.42 78.09
#